data_AF-A0A930PEY4-F1
#
_entry.id   AF-A0A930PEY4-F1
#
_cell.length_a   1.000
_cell.length_b   1.000
_cell.length_c   1.000
_cell.angle_alpha   90.00
_cell.angle_beta   90.00
_cell.angle_gamma   90.00
#
_symmetry.space_group_name_H-M   'P 1'
#
loop_
_entity.id
_entity.type
_entity.pdbx_description
1 polymer ?
#
loop_
_entity_poly.entity_id
_entity_poly.type
_entity_poly.pdbx_seq_one_letter_code
_entity_poly.pdbx_strand_id
1 'polypeptide(L)'
;TFAREVSFNGASFEGAYFADATFGQGADFGSSTFNHSASFDNATFNANAEFHEASFRGHADFRDAVFTADVRFSGASFGENAGFCRASFGGNASFFRTDFAETAEFREAIFEGYAGFSTATFSADANFSGVVFEQLAWFADAVFEAGAEFAGATFIGVADFCNVSFVKSPPVFAVEDANSGEMYRARFAALPAASESASQEAYNFAVYEDSQPIPLGTAELLNRTFVLPLGTVLYDPDSWDEEKQEYTRFSEPAQ
;
A
#
# COMPACT_ATOMS: atom_id res chain seq x y z
N THR A 1 8.25 -25.32 7.04
CA THR A 1 8.73 -24.50 8.16
C THR A 1 10.24 -24.44 8.19
N PHE A 2 10.80 -23.24 8.28
CA PHE A 2 12.22 -22.96 8.52
C PHE A 2 12.36 -22.43 9.94
N ALA A 3 12.77 -23.27 10.89
CA ALA A 3 12.77 -22.92 12.33
C ALA A 3 13.92 -22.01 12.75
N ARG A 4 14.95 -21.88 11.91
CA ARG A 4 16.13 -21.04 12.12
C ARG A 4 16.26 -20.06 10.96
N GLU A 5 17.18 -19.12 11.12
CA GLU A 5 17.54 -18.20 10.06
C GLU A 5 17.93 -18.97 8.79
N VAL A 6 17.44 -18.50 7.65
CA VAL A 6 17.69 -19.10 6.34
C VAL A 6 18.05 -18.01 5.34
N SER A 7 19.06 -18.28 4.51
CA SER A 7 19.44 -17.39 3.43
C SER A 7 19.43 -18.16 2.10
N PHE A 8 18.70 -17.58 1.17
CA PHE A 8 18.63 -17.85 -0.26
C PHE A 8 19.16 -16.64 -1.05
N ASN A 9 20.01 -15.82 -0.42
CA ASN A 9 20.57 -14.64 -1.06
C ASN A 9 21.30 -15.02 -2.36
N GLY A 10 20.99 -14.32 -3.45
CA GLY A 10 21.54 -14.59 -4.77
C GLY A 10 21.16 -15.96 -5.37
N ALA A 11 20.21 -16.68 -4.77
CA ALA A 11 19.76 -17.96 -5.30
C ALA A 11 18.97 -17.78 -6.60
N SER A 12 19.03 -18.78 -7.48
CA SER A 12 18.19 -18.86 -8.67
C SER A 12 17.19 -20.00 -8.50
N PHE A 13 15.91 -19.69 -8.49
CA PHE A 13 14.81 -20.63 -8.42
C PHE A 13 14.19 -20.80 -9.80
N GLU A 14 14.14 -22.04 -10.31
CA GLU A 14 13.34 -22.34 -11.50
C GLU A 14 11.85 -22.29 -11.16
N GLY A 15 11.45 -22.67 -9.96
CA GLY A 15 10.14 -22.42 -9.38
C GLY A 15 10.26 -22.42 -7.87
N ALA A 16 9.46 -21.59 -7.20
CA ALA A 16 9.52 -21.44 -5.75
C ALA A 16 8.12 -21.63 -5.16
N TYR A 17 7.96 -22.66 -4.33
CA TYR A 17 6.71 -22.97 -3.65
C TYR A 17 6.94 -22.92 -2.15
N PHE A 18 6.65 -21.75 -1.58
CA PHE A 18 6.67 -21.43 -0.16
C PHE A 18 5.26 -21.14 0.36
N ALA A 19 4.22 -21.56 -0.36
CA ALA A 19 2.85 -21.50 0.13
C ALA A 19 2.74 -22.22 1.49
N ASP A 20 2.01 -21.61 2.43
CA ASP A 20 1.85 -22.07 3.82
C ASP A 20 3.19 -22.22 4.60
N ALA A 21 4.30 -21.72 4.07
CA ALA A 21 5.59 -21.85 4.74
C ALA A 21 5.72 -20.87 5.90
N THR A 22 6.09 -21.37 7.07
CA THR A 22 6.51 -20.52 8.19
C THR A 22 8.03 -20.37 8.24
N PHE A 23 8.51 -19.13 8.20
CA PHE A 23 9.88 -18.73 8.50
C PHE A 23 9.92 -18.22 9.95
N GLY A 24 10.49 -19.02 10.85
CA GLY A 24 10.47 -18.77 12.30
C GLY A 24 11.50 -17.74 12.77
N GLN A 25 12.47 -17.39 11.93
CA GLN A 25 13.53 -16.40 12.16
C GLN A 25 13.80 -15.70 10.81
N GLY A 26 14.86 -14.90 10.72
CA GLY A 26 15.17 -14.13 9.50
C GLY A 26 15.21 -14.99 8.24
N ALA A 27 14.62 -14.47 7.16
CA ALA A 27 14.59 -15.13 5.86
C ALA A 27 15.08 -14.17 4.79
N ASP A 28 16.21 -14.51 4.17
CA ASP A 28 16.89 -13.66 3.20
C ASP A 28 16.77 -14.23 1.79
N PHE A 29 15.99 -13.57 0.95
CA PHE A 29 15.83 -13.79 -0.50
C PHE A 29 16.44 -12.63 -1.30
N GLY A 30 17.29 -11.81 -0.70
CA GLY A 30 17.91 -10.66 -1.35
C GLY A 30 18.68 -11.07 -2.60
N SER A 31 18.60 -10.24 -3.64
CA SER A 31 19.25 -10.46 -4.95
C SER A 31 18.95 -11.81 -5.60
N SER A 32 17.93 -12.55 -5.13
CA SER A 32 17.55 -13.84 -5.70
C SER A 32 16.77 -13.66 -7.01
N THR A 33 16.74 -14.68 -7.85
CA THR A 33 15.99 -14.69 -9.11
C THR A 33 14.99 -15.83 -9.09
N PHE A 34 13.72 -15.54 -9.37
CA PHE A 34 12.65 -16.50 -9.56
C PHE A 34 12.29 -16.54 -11.05
N ASN A 35 12.77 -17.57 -11.77
CA ASN A 35 12.65 -17.68 -13.23
C ASN A 35 11.23 -18.03 -13.71
N HIS A 36 10.44 -18.71 -12.87
CA HIS A 36 9.01 -18.94 -13.09
C HIS A 36 8.21 -18.49 -11.86
N SER A 37 6.93 -18.84 -11.82
CA SER A 37 6.03 -18.43 -10.74
C SER A 37 6.60 -18.78 -9.35
N ALA A 38 6.47 -17.83 -8.44
CA ALA A 38 6.89 -17.94 -7.06
C ALA A 38 5.68 -17.72 -6.15
N SER A 39 5.36 -18.71 -5.32
CA SER A 39 4.23 -18.64 -4.41
C SER A 39 4.72 -18.60 -2.96
N PHE A 40 4.27 -17.57 -2.26
CA PHE A 40 4.35 -17.30 -0.83
C PHE A 40 2.92 -17.10 -0.26
N ASP A 41 1.93 -17.67 -0.94
CA ASP A 41 0.52 -17.62 -0.54
C ASP A 41 0.37 -18.16 0.89
N ASN A 42 -0.25 -17.39 1.78
CA ASN A 42 -0.39 -17.73 3.20
C ASN A 42 0.94 -18.05 3.93
N ALA A 43 2.08 -17.56 3.42
CA ALA A 43 3.36 -17.71 4.10
C ALA A 43 3.46 -16.79 5.32
N THR A 44 4.15 -17.22 6.37
CA THR A 44 4.35 -16.43 7.59
C THR A 44 5.83 -16.18 7.84
N PHE A 45 6.21 -14.92 7.98
CA PHE A 45 7.55 -14.46 8.33
C PHE A 45 7.54 -13.88 9.75
N ASN A 46 8.09 -14.62 10.71
CA ASN A 46 8.08 -14.28 12.14
C ASN A 46 9.22 -13.32 12.57
N ALA A 47 10.08 -12.94 11.63
CA ALA A 47 11.17 -11.99 11.79
C ALA A 47 11.42 -11.30 10.44
N ASN A 48 12.46 -10.47 10.37
CA ASN A 48 12.75 -9.69 9.16
C ASN A 48 12.85 -10.57 7.91
N ALA A 49 12.19 -10.13 6.84
CA ALA A 49 12.19 -10.79 5.53
C ALA A 49 12.83 -9.87 4.48
N GLU A 50 13.85 -10.37 3.80
CA GLU A 50 14.63 -9.57 2.84
C GLU A 50 14.37 -10.07 1.43
N PHE A 51 13.84 -9.20 0.56
CA PHE A 51 13.63 -9.41 -0.87
C PHE A 51 14.28 -8.29 -1.70
N HIS A 52 15.20 -7.54 -1.11
CA HIS A 52 15.83 -6.40 -1.78
C HIS A 52 16.54 -6.86 -3.06
N GLU A 53 16.38 -6.12 -4.16
CA GLU A 53 16.95 -6.46 -5.47
C GLU A 53 16.57 -7.86 -6.01
N ALA A 54 15.53 -8.50 -5.46
CA ALA A 54 15.04 -9.77 -5.98
C ALA A 54 14.34 -9.58 -7.33
N SER A 55 14.49 -10.54 -8.24
CA SER A 55 13.87 -10.53 -9.57
C SER A 55 12.84 -11.66 -9.68
N PHE A 56 11.57 -11.30 -9.69
CA PHE A 56 10.45 -12.19 -9.95
C PHE A 56 10.08 -12.14 -11.42
N ARG A 57 10.55 -13.09 -12.23
CA ARG A 57 10.30 -13.11 -13.68
C ARG A 57 8.98 -13.75 -14.07
N GLY A 58 8.42 -14.57 -13.18
CA GLY A 58 7.07 -15.11 -13.30
C GLY A 58 6.12 -14.46 -12.30
N HIS A 59 4.86 -14.93 -12.29
CA HIS A 59 3.86 -14.47 -11.33
C HIS A 59 4.35 -14.65 -9.88
N ALA A 60 4.32 -13.58 -9.10
CA ALA A 60 4.69 -13.58 -7.70
C ALA A 60 3.45 -13.45 -6.82
N ASP A 61 3.23 -14.43 -5.96
CA ASP A 61 2.01 -14.53 -5.17
C ASP A 61 2.33 -14.48 -3.67
N PHE A 62 2.00 -13.37 -3.03
CA PHE A 62 2.09 -13.10 -1.59
C PHE A 62 0.69 -12.85 -0.99
N ARG A 63 -0.36 -13.37 -1.61
CA ARG A 63 -1.72 -13.28 -1.04
C ARG A 63 -1.75 -13.90 0.34
N ASP A 64 -2.48 -13.27 1.26
CA ASP A 64 -2.63 -13.71 2.65
C ASP A 64 -1.29 -13.91 3.41
N ALA A 65 -0.17 -13.41 2.88
CA ALA A 65 1.14 -13.54 3.53
C ALA A 65 1.21 -12.61 4.75
N VAL A 66 1.86 -13.08 5.82
CA VAL A 66 1.99 -12.35 7.08
C VAL A 66 3.47 -12.06 7.36
N PHE A 67 3.83 -10.78 7.39
CA PHE A 67 5.14 -10.27 7.77
C PHE A 67 5.05 -9.62 9.14
N THR A 68 5.42 -10.35 10.19
CA THR A 68 5.29 -9.84 11.59
C THR A 68 6.34 -8.78 11.97
N ALA A 69 7.41 -8.67 11.19
CA ALA A 69 8.49 -7.71 11.34
C ALA A 69 8.77 -7.02 10.00
N ASP A 70 9.87 -6.27 9.91
CA ASP A 70 10.19 -5.49 8.71
C ASP A 70 10.37 -6.39 7.47
N VAL A 71 9.82 -5.95 6.34
CA VAL A 71 10.04 -6.56 5.02
C VAL A 71 10.60 -5.54 4.04
N ARG A 72 11.60 -5.95 3.26
CA ARG A 72 12.26 -5.10 2.27
C ARG A 72 12.16 -5.69 0.88
N PHE A 73 11.33 -5.10 0.04
CA PHE A 73 11.29 -5.30 -1.42
C PHE A 73 12.07 -4.23 -2.18
N SER A 74 12.85 -3.38 -1.50
CA SER A 74 13.54 -2.26 -2.15
C SER A 74 14.38 -2.69 -3.35
N GLY A 75 14.19 -2.05 -4.50
CA GLY A 75 14.88 -2.40 -5.74
C GLY A 75 14.47 -3.73 -6.36
N ALA A 76 13.45 -4.42 -5.84
CA ALA A 76 12.94 -5.65 -6.44
C ALA A 76 12.22 -5.34 -7.77
N SER A 77 12.16 -6.35 -8.63
CA SER A 77 11.44 -6.28 -9.91
C SER A 77 10.46 -7.43 -10.03
N PHE A 78 9.21 -7.09 -10.31
CA PHE A 78 8.12 -8.02 -10.63
C PHE A 78 7.81 -7.91 -12.12
N GLY A 79 8.30 -8.87 -12.89
CA GLY A 79 8.18 -8.90 -14.36
C GLY A 79 6.82 -9.36 -14.87
N GLU A 80 6.00 -9.96 -14.01
CA GLU A 80 4.64 -10.42 -14.25
C GLU A 80 3.76 -9.97 -13.06
N ASN A 81 2.47 -10.35 -13.04
CA ASN A 81 1.55 -9.96 -11.98
C ASN A 81 2.11 -10.22 -10.56
N ALA A 82 1.96 -9.26 -9.66
CA ALA A 82 2.38 -9.34 -8.27
C ALA A 82 1.17 -9.23 -7.33
N GLY A 83 0.88 -10.31 -6.59
CA GLY A 83 -0.26 -10.39 -5.70
C GLY A 83 0.11 -10.21 -4.23
N PHE A 84 -0.47 -9.22 -3.57
CA PHE A 84 -0.37 -8.94 -2.13
C PHE A 84 -1.75 -8.79 -1.48
N CYS A 85 -2.82 -9.31 -2.12
CA CYS A 85 -4.17 -9.19 -1.58
C CYS A 85 -4.24 -9.79 -0.17
N ARG A 86 -4.81 -9.04 0.78
CA ARG A 86 -4.93 -9.43 2.21
C ARG A 86 -3.59 -9.77 2.89
N ALA A 87 -2.46 -9.35 2.32
CA ALA A 87 -1.18 -9.46 3.00
C ALA A 87 -1.15 -8.53 4.21
N SER A 88 -0.55 -8.99 5.31
CA SER A 88 -0.37 -8.23 6.55
C SER A 88 1.10 -7.90 6.75
N PHE A 89 1.39 -6.62 6.95
CA PHE A 89 2.72 -6.07 7.21
C PHE A 89 2.73 -5.44 8.61
N GLY A 90 3.08 -6.25 9.61
CA GLY A 90 3.18 -5.86 11.02
C GLY A 90 4.37 -4.94 11.32
N GLY A 91 5.45 -5.06 10.54
CA GLY A 91 6.59 -4.14 10.55
C GLY A 91 6.56 -3.14 9.40
N ASN A 92 7.68 -2.45 9.19
CA ASN A 92 7.83 -1.57 8.04
C ASN A 92 7.92 -2.39 6.74
N ALA A 93 7.16 -1.98 5.72
CA ALA A 93 7.20 -2.59 4.40
C ALA A 93 7.78 -1.59 3.40
N SER A 94 8.96 -1.91 2.87
CA SER A 94 9.63 -1.04 1.90
C SER A 94 9.55 -1.62 0.49
N PHE A 95 8.82 -0.94 -0.38
CA PHE A 95 8.77 -1.09 -1.84
C PHE A 95 9.56 0.03 -2.56
N PHE A 96 10.47 0.70 -1.86
CA PHE A 96 11.29 1.78 -2.43
C PHE A 96 12.00 1.34 -3.73
N ARG A 97 11.81 2.09 -4.83
CA ARG A 97 12.37 1.74 -6.15
C ARG A 97 12.01 0.33 -6.63
N THR A 98 10.83 -0.16 -6.29
CA THR A 98 10.33 -1.43 -6.82
C THR A 98 9.68 -1.19 -8.18
N ASP A 99 9.96 -2.08 -9.13
CA ASP A 99 9.35 -2.05 -10.45
C ASP A 99 8.29 -3.16 -10.57
N PHE A 100 7.03 -2.77 -10.82
CA PHE A 100 5.92 -3.66 -11.15
C PHE A 100 5.59 -3.53 -12.64
N ALA A 101 6.03 -4.50 -13.44
CA ALA A 101 5.85 -4.46 -14.89
C ALA A 101 4.41 -4.71 -15.32
N GLU A 102 3.73 -5.64 -14.63
CA GLU A 102 2.33 -5.99 -14.84
C GLU A 102 1.49 -5.65 -13.58
N THR A 103 0.25 -6.13 -13.50
CA THR A 103 -0.70 -5.71 -12.46
C THR A 103 -0.16 -5.97 -11.04
N ALA A 104 -0.24 -4.95 -10.18
CA ALA A 104 0.13 -5.02 -8.78
C ALA A 104 -1.12 -4.94 -7.89
N GLU A 105 -1.33 -5.96 -7.07
CA GLU A 105 -2.58 -6.16 -6.34
C GLU A 105 -2.37 -6.08 -4.82
N PHE A 106 -2.78 -4.98 -4.19
CA PHE A 106 -2.69 -4.74 -2.74
C PHE A 106 -4.07 -4.68 -2.07
N ARG A 107 -5.10 -5.22 -2.72
CA ARG A 107 -6.47 -5.19 -2.22
C ARG A 107 -6.57 -5.74 -0.80
N GLU A 108 -7.19 -5.00 0.09
CA GLU A 108 -7.41 -5.40 1.49
C GLU A 108 -6.12 -5.72 2.26
N ALA A 109 -4.94 -5.31 1.76
CA ALA A 109 -3.69 -5.45 2.50
C ALA A 109 -3.67 -4.50 3.71
N ILE A 110 -2.95 -4.88 4.75
CA ILE A 110 -2.84 -4.11 6.00
C ILE A 110 -1.38 -3.78 6.25
N PHE A 111 -1.07 -2.49 6.34
CA PHE A 111 0.23 -1.97 6.71
C PHE A 111 0.17 -1.35 8.11
N GLU A 112 0.56 -2.13 9.13
CA GLU A 112 0.63 -1.67 10.52
C GLU A 112 1.85 -0.78 10.76
N GLY A 113 2.95 -1.04 10.04
CA GLY A 113 4.15 -0.18 10.01
C GLY A 113 4.15 0.83 8.86
N TYR A 114 5.30 1.48 8.61
CA TYR A 114 5.44 2.38 7.47
C TYR A 114 5.38 1.61 6.15
N ALA A 115 4.58 2.12 5.20
CA ALA A 115 4.47 1.59 3.85
C ALA A 115 5.20 2.52 2.86
N GLY A 116 6.40 2.11 2.44
CA GLY A 116 7.27 2.92 1.60
C GLY A 116 7.20 2.52 0.13
N PHE A 117 6.43 3.25 -0.67
CA PHE A 117 6.34 3.09 -2.14
C PHE A 117 7.12 4.17 -2.90
N SER A 118 7.94 4.95 -2.22
CA SER A 118 8.61 6.08 -2.86
C SER A 118 9.53 5.65 -4.00
N THR A 119 9.46 6.37 -5.13
CA THR A 119 10.15 6.02 -6.38
C THR A 119 9.79 4.63 -6.93
N ALA A 120 8.70 3.99 -6.50
CA ALA A 120 8.21 2.75 -7.13
C ALA A 120 7.55 3.05 -8.49
N THR A 121 7.67 2.12 -9.43
CA THR A 121 7.07 2.21 -10.77
C THR A 121 6.01 1.14 -10.92
N PHE A 122 4.79 1.54 -11.31
CA PHE A 122 3.68 0.67 -11.65
C PHE A 122 3.34 0.84 -13.13
N SER A 123 3.81 -0.09 -13.97
CA SER A 123 3.65 0.01 -15.44
C SER A 123 2.25 -0.38 -15.92
N ALA A 124 1.59 -1.29 -15.19
CA ALA A 124 0.18 -1.65 -15.37
C ALA A 124 -0.65 -1.21 -14.15
N ASP A 125 -1.90 -1.66 -14.09
CA ASP A 125 -2.83 -1.23 -13.04
C ASP A 125 -2.34 -1.63 -11.64
N ALA A 126 -2.41 -0.67 -10.72
CA ALA A 126 -2.09 -0.85 -9.31
C ALA A 126 -3.36 -0.68 -8.47
N ASN A 127 -3.75 -1.73 -7.76
CA ASN A 127 -5.00 -1.76 -7.01
C ASN A 127 -4.73 -1.80 -5.49
N PHE A 128 -5.04 -0.70 -4.83
CA PHE A 128 -4.99 -0.52 -3.38
C PHE A 128 -6.41 -0.43 -2.77
N SER A 129 -7.43 -0.97 -3.44
CA SER A 129 -8.79 -0.89 -2.91
C SER A 129 -8.93 -1.63 -1.58
N GLY A 130 -9.57 -0.98 -0.62
CA GLY A 130 -9.71 -1.51 0.74
C GLY A 130 -8.42 -1.64 1.55
N VAL A 131 -7.27 -1.16 1.07
CA VAL A 131 -6.00 -1.20 1.83
C VAL A 131 -6.11 -0.40 3.13
N VAL A 132 -5.41 -0.82 4.18
CA VAL A 132 -5.30 -0.07 5.43
C VAL A 132 -3.84 0.36 5.64
N PHE A 133 -3.62 1.65 5.83
CA PHE A 133 -2.33 2.23 6.23
C PHE A 133 -2.46 2.79 7.65
N GLU A 134 -1.90 2.08 8.64
CA GLU A 134 -1.95 2.51 10.04
C GLU A 134 -0.97 3.65 10.33
N GLN A 135 0.16 3.65 9.62
CA GLN A 135 1.21 4.67 9.73
C GLN A 135 1.38 5.40 8.39
N LEU A 136 2.56 5.97 8.15
CA LEU A 136 2.89 6.69 6.91
C LEU A 136 2.73 5.78 5.68
N ALA A 137 1.89 6.22 4.74
CA ALA A 137 1.82 5.73 3.37
C ALA A 137 2.64 6.68 2.46
N TRP A 138 3.87 6.28 2.14
CA TRP A 138 4.83 7.13 1.45
C TRP A 138 4.90 6.79 -0.04
N PHE A 139 4.13 7.51 -0.86
CA PHE A 139 4.12 7.35 -2.31
C PHE A 139 5.01 8.36 -3.03
N ALA A 140 5.76 9.22 -2.33
CA ALA A 140 6.47 10.32 -2.97
C ALA A 140 7.37 9.86 -4.14
N ASP A 141 7.35 10.60 -5.24
CA ASP A 141 8.09 10.29 -6.48
C ASP A 141 7.70 8.95 -7.15
N ALA A 142 6.63 8.27 -6.72
CA ALA A 142 6.15 7.07 -7.39
C ALA A 142 5.54 7.39 -8.77
N VAL A 143 5.60 6.44 -9.68
CA VAL A 143 5.06 6.56 -11.04
C VAL A 143 4.01 5.49 -11.27
N PHE A 144 2.80 5.93 -11.64
CA PHE A 144 1.69 5.08 -12.07
C PHE A 144 1.47 5.30 -13.57
N GLU A 145 1.95 4.38 -14.40
CA GLU A 145 1.84 4.49 -15.86
C GLU A 145 0.46 4.09 -16.38
N ALA A 146 -0.33 3.37 -15.61
CA ALA A 146 -1.70 2.96 -15.93
C ALA A 146 -2.71 3.48 -14.88
N GLY A 147 -3.67 2.66 -14.45
CA GLY A 147 -4.65 3.01 -13.42
C GLY A 147 -4.09 2.83 -12.00
N ALA A 148 -4.49 3.71 -11.09
CA ALA A 148 -4.24 3.59 -9.66
C ALA A 148 -5.56 3.71 -8.90
N GLU A 149 -5.94 2.66 -8.16
CA GLU A 149 -7.20 2.61 -7.43
C GLU A 149 -6.97 2.53 -5.92
N PHE A 150 -7.58 3.45 -5.18
CA PHE A 150 -7.57 3.56 -3.72
C PHE A 150 -8.99 3.54 -3.15
N ALA A 151 -9.99 3.10 -3.92
CA ALA A 151 -11.37 3.07 -3.46
C ALA A 151 -11.52 2.21 -2.20
N GLY A 152 -12.16 2.75 -1.15
CA GLY A 152 -12.30 2.07 0.13
C GLY A 152 -11.02 2.01 0.99
N ALA A 153 -9.89 2.55 0.53
CA ALA A 153 -8.65 2.59 1.31
C ALA A 153 -8.82 3.39 2.61
N THR A 154 -8.15 2.99 3.67
CA THR A 154 -8.16 3.69 4.97
C THR A 154 -6.77 4.18 5.31
N PHE A 155 -6.60 5.50 5.42
CA PHE A 155 -5.38 6.15 5.87
C PHE A 155 -5.58 6.62 7.31
N ILE A 156 -5.02 5.88 8.27
CA ILE A 156 -4.99 6.28 9.69
C ILE A 156 -3.81 7.22 9.92
N GLY A 157 -2.65 6.88 9.35
CA GLY A 157 -1.45 7.72 9.37
C GLY A 157 -1.42 8.74 8.22
N VAL A 158 -0.27 9.42 8.12
CA VAL A 158 0.03 10.40 7.07
C VAL A 158 0.03 9.73 5.70
N ALA A 159 -0.46 10.43 4.68
CA ALA A 159 -0.38 10.00 3.28
C ALA A 159 0.38 11.05 2.46
N ASP A 160 1.47 10.64 1.82
CA ASP A 160 2.35 11.54 1.08
C ASP A 160 2.46 11.13 -0.39
N PHE A 161 1.77 11.87 -1.26
CA PHE A 161 1.79 11.75 -2.71
C PHE A 161 2.65 12.85 -3.36
N CYS A 162 3.59 13.45 -2.62
CA CYS A 162 4.49 14.47 -3.15
C CYS A 162 5.15 14.00 -4.44
N ASN A 163 5.05 14.79 -5.51
CA ASN A 163 5.73 14.54 -6.76
C ASN A 163 5.39 13.19 -7.42
N VAL A 164 4.26 12.57 -7.05
CA VAL A 164 3.76 11.38 -7.73
C VAL A 164 3.39 11.72 -9.18
N SER A 165 3.63 10.78 -10.10
CA SER A 165 3.24 10.90 -11.51
C SER A 165 2.18 9.86 -11.87
N PHE A 166 0.96 10.31 -12.12
CA PHE A 166 -0.12 9.53 -12.73
C PHE A 166 -0.14 9.84 -14.24
N VAL A 167 0.26 8.90 -15.08
CA VAL A 167 0.54 9.18 -16.49
C VAL A 167 -0.72 9.15 -17.35
N LYS A 168 -1.50 8.06 -17.28
CA LYS A 168 -2.66 7.84 -18.18
C LYS A 168 -3.97 8.41 -17.65
N SER A 169 -4.20 8.31 -16.34
CA SER A 169 -5.46 8.72 -15.72
C SER A 169 -5.25 9.19 -14.28
N PRO A 170 -6.08 10.10 -13.77
CA PRO A 170 -6.16 10.40 -12.34
C PRO A 170 -6.38 9.14 -11.49
N PRO A 171 -5.89 9.10 -10.24
CA PRO A 171 -6.21 8.02 -9.32
C PRO A 171 -7.67 8.07 -8.86
N VAL A 172 -8.23 6.90 -8.56
CA VAL A 172 -9.62 6.75 -8.12
C VAL A 172 -9.67 6.48 -6.61
N PHE A 173 -10.24 7.40 -5.84
CA PHE A 173 -10.40 7.24 -4.38
C PHE A 173 -11.83 6.90 -3.95
N ALA A 174 -12.81 7.03 -4.85
CA ALA A 174 -14.19 6.69 -4.58
C ALA A 174 -14.85 6.10 -5.82
N VAL A 175 -15.53 4.96 -5.66
CA VAL A 175 -16.27 4.29 -6.73
C VAL A 175 -17.63 3.83 -6.20
N GLU A 176 -18.64 3.93 -7.06
CA GLU A 176 -19.95 3.32 -6.81
C GLU A 176 -19.96 1.95 -7.49
N ASP A 177 -20.24 0.88 -6.73
CA ASP A 177 -20.46 -0.42 -7.34
C ASP A 177 -21.77 -0.38 -8.15
N ALA A 178 -21.65 -0.62 -9.45
CA ALA A 178 -22.76 -0.48 -10.38
C ALA A 178 -23.93 -1.44 -10.12
N ASN A 179 -23.69 -2.53 -9.39
CA ASN A 179 -24.70 -3.55 -9.13
C ASN A 179 -25.48 -3.27 -7.83
N SER A 180 -24.77 -2.91 -6.77
CA SER A 180 -25.33 -2.69 -5.42
C SER A 180 -25.68 -1.21 -5.17
N GLY A 181 -25.09 -0.28 -5.91
CA GLY A 181 -25.12 1.15 -5.61
C GLY A 181 -24.30 1.51 -4.36
N GLU A 182 -23.50 0.59 -3.84
CA GLU A 182 -22.67 0.83 -2.66
C GLU A 182 -21.48 1.72 -3.02
N MET A 183 -21.26 2.74 -2.19
CA MET A 183 -20.15 3.67 -2.36
C MET A 183 -18.92 3.21 -1.58
N TYR A 184 -17.88 2.79 -2.30
CA TYR A 184 -16.56 2.51 -1.74
C TYR A 184 -15.72 3.77 -1.76
N ARG A 185 -15.56 4.42 -0.60
CA ARG A 185 -14.84 5.69 -0.46
C ARG A 185 -13.60 5.50 0.37
N ALA A 186 -12.48 6.05 -0.07
CA ALA A 186 -11.31 6.15 0.78
C ALA A 186 -11.60 7.06 1.99
N ARG A 187 -10.94 6.76 3.10
CA ARG A 187 -11.15 7.37 4.41
C ARG A 187 -9.82 7.89 4.95
N PHE A 188 -9.82 9.11 5.46
CA PHE A 188 -8.63 9.74 6.05
C PHE A 188 -8.92 10.13 7.50
N ALA A 189 -7.99 9.86 8.42
CA ALA A 189 -8.12 10.31 9.81
C ALA A 189 -8.06 11.85 9.89
N ALA A 190 -8.83 12.46 10.78
CA ALA A 190 -8.74 13.90 11.06
C ALA A 190 -7.51 14.20 11.95
N LEU A 191 -6.31 14.00 11.43
CA LEU A 191 -5.06 14.15 12.17
C LEU A 191 -4.84 15.59 12.66
N PRO A 192 -4.28 15.80 13.87
CA PRO A 192 -3.92 17.13 14.36
C PRO A 192 -2.85 17.77 13.46
N ALA A 193 -2.90 19.09 13.30
CA ALA A 193 -1.85 19.81 12.57
C ALA A 193 -0.51 19.66 13.30
N ALA A 194 0.57 19.34 12.58
CA ALA A 194 1.88 19.04 13.17
C ALA A 194 2.49 20.21 13.96
N SER A 195 2.06 21.45 13.71
CA SER A 195 2.17 22.60 14.63
C SER A 195 1.38 23.81 14.10
N GLU A 196 1.07 24.78 14.95
CA GLU A 196 0.50 26.09 14.53
C GLU A 196 1.44 26.91 13.62
N SER A 197 2.71 26.50 13.47
CA SER A 197 3.75 27.26 12.76
C SER A 197 4.19 26.62 11.43
N ALA A 198 3.76 25.40 11.15
CA ALA A 198 3.98 24.73 9.88
C ALA A 198 2.61 24.30 9.36
N SER A 199 2.09 25.05 8.40
CA SER A 199 0.94 24.68 7.56
C SER A 199 1.31 23.50 6.65
N GLN A 200 1.77 22.40 7.24
CA GLN A 200 1.98 21.14 6.57
C GLN A 200 0.78 20.29 6.92
N GLU A 201 -0.16 20.24 6.00
CA GLU A 201 -1.30 19.35 6.08
C GLU A 201 -0.78 17.91 6.26
N ALA A 202 -1.45 17.12 7.09
CA ALA A 202 -1.06 15.72 7.34
C ALA A 202 -1.14 14.83 6.08
N TYR A 203 -1.66 15.40 4.99
CA TYR A 203 -1.80 14.77 3.69
C TYR A 203 -1.20 15.70 2.64
N ASN A 204 -0.37 15.15 1.76
CA ASN A 204 0.21 15.89 0.66
C ASN A 204 -0.24 15.26 -0.66
N PHE A 205 -1.02 16.00 -1.43
CA PHE A 205 -1.55 15.57 -2.73
C PHE A 205 -0.92 16.34 -3.90
N ALA A 206 0.21 17.03 -3.68
CA ALA A 206 0.92 17.74 -4.74
C ALA A 206 1.65 16.75 -5.66
N VAL A 207 1.15 16.62 -6.89
CA VAL A 207 1.71 15.73 -7.93
C VAL A 207 2.82 16.40 -8.75
N TYR A 208 3.57 15.61 -9.53
CA TYR A 208 4.54 16.10 -10.51
C TYR A 208 3.85 17.01 -11.56
N GLU A 209 4.58 17.99 -12.11
CA GLU A 209 4.00 19.05 -12.96
C GLU A 209 3.28 18.54 -14.23
N ASP A 210 3.76 17.45 -14.83
CA ASP A 210 3.15 16.83 -16.02
C ASP A 210 2.21 15.65 -15.68
N SER A 211 1.91 15.43 -14.40
CA SER A 211 1.02 14.36 -13.95
C SER A 211 -0.44 14.67 -14.24
N GLN A 212 -1.27 13.64 -14.41
CA GLN A 212 -2.69 13.77 -14.16
C GLN A 212 -2.91 14.21 -12.71
N PRO A 213 -3.83 15.15 -12.43
CA PRO A 213 -4.03 15.66 -11.08
C PRO A 213 -4.76 14.62 -10.23
N ILE A 214 -4.57 14.71 -8.91
CA ILE A 214 -5.53 14.16 -7.95
C ILE A 214 -6.69 15.15 -7.91
N PRO A 215 -7.94 14.78 -8.27
CA PRO A 215 -9.08 15.68 -8.14
C PRO A 215 -9.35 15.93 -6.66
N LEU A 216 -9.24 17.18 -6.22
CA LEU A 216 -9.38 17.56 -4.81
C LEU A 216 -10.71 18.30 -4.57
N GLY A 217 -11.27 18.08 -3.39
CA GLY A 217 -12.38 18.83 -2.83
C GLY A 217 -12.12 19.16 -1.36
N THR A 218 -13.13 19.72 -0.71
CA THR A 218 -13.04 20.08 0.72
C THR A 218 -14.01 19.25 1.56
N ALA A 219 -13.55 18.82 2.72
CA ALA A 219 -14.38 18.18 3.74
C ALA A 219 -14.14 18.86 5.10
N GLU A 220 -15.19 18.96 5.90
CA GLU A 220 -15.12 19.57 7.24
C GLU A 220 -15.39 18.53 8.32
N LEU A 221 -14.52 18.49 9.33
CA LEU A 221 -14.71 17.69 10.54
C LEU A 221 -14.07 18.40 11.73
N LEU A 222 -14.71 18.33 12.90
CA LEU A 222 -14.22 18.98 14.14
C LEU A 222 -13.90 20.49 13.96
N ASN A 223 -14.73 21.22 13.19
CA ASN A 223 -14.53 22.63 12.83
C ASN A 223 -13.20 22.93 12.10
N ARG A 224 -12.65 21.94 11.40
CA ARG A 224 -11.46 22.07 10.55
C ARG A 224 -11.82 21.67 9.14
N THR A 225 -11.33 22.43 8.17
CA THR A 225 -11.45 22.12 6.75
C THR A 225 -10.18 21.39 6.30
N PHE A 226 -10.36 20.31 5.53
CA PHE A 226 -9.28 19.54 4.94
C PHE A 226 -9.46 19.52 3.42
N VAL A 227 -8.34 19.54 2.71
CA VAL A 227 -8.31 19.30 1.26
C VAL A 227 -8.01 17.83 1.04
N LEU A 228 -8.93 17.13 0.38
CA LEU A 228 -8.86 15.68 0.20
C LEU A 228 -9.28 15.29 -1.22
N PRO A 229 -8.95 14.07 -1.69
CA PRO A 229 -9.44 13.58 -2.96
C PRO A 229 -10.97 13.57 -3.01
N LEU A 230 -11.55 13.93 -4.15
CA LEU A 230 -12.99 14.04 -4.32
C LEU A 230 -13.72 12.75 -3.93
N GLY A 231 -14.84 12.89 -3.22
CA GLY A 231 -15.66 11.78 -2.79
C GLY A 231 -15.12 10.98 -1.60
N THR A 232 -13.96 11.32 -1.05
CA THR A 232 -13.43 10.71 0.18
C THR A 232 -14.05 11.33 1.43
N VAL A 233 -13.93 10.66 2.57
CA VAL A 233 -14.46 11.14 3.85
C VAL A 233 -13.37 11.24 4.91
N LEU A 234 -13.53 12.17 5.85
CA LEU A 234 -12.78 12.18 7.10
C LEU A 234 -13.47 11.33 8.14
N TYR A 235 -12.70 10.78 9.06
CA TYR A 235 -13.22 10.26 10.33
C TYR A 235 -12.42 10.78 11.51
N ASP A 236 -13.07 10.87 12.67
CA ASP A 236 -12.43 11.24 13.92
C ASP A 236 -11.75 10.00 14.52
N PRO A 237 -10.40 9.97 14.62
CA PRO A 237 -9.69 8.81 15.16
C PRO A 237 -10.04 8.54 16.64
N ASP A 238 -10.56 9.54 17.37
CA ASP A 238 -11.01 9.36 18.76
C ASP A 238 -12.44 8.81 18.88
N SER A 239 -13.09 8.49 17.74
CA SER A 239 -14.48 8.04 17.68
C SER A 239 -14.69 6.53 17.54
N TRP A 240 -13.65 5.74 17.79
CA TRP A 240 -13.73 4.27 17.79
C TRP A 240 -14.77 3.76 18.80
N ASP A 241 -15.70 2.95 18.32
CA ASP A 241 -16.71 2.26 19.13
C ASP A 241 -16.36 0.78 19.25
N GLU A 242 -16.01 0.37 20.47
CA GLU A 242 -15.58 -1.01 20.77
C GLU A 242 -16.69 -2.05 20.57
N GLU A 243 -17.97 -1.68 20.73
CA GLU A 243 -19.07 -2.63 20.54
C GLU A 243 -19.33 -2.90 19.06
N LYS A 244 -19.18 -1.86 18.23
CA LYS A 244 -19.43 -1.94 16.78
C LYS A 244 -18.19 -2.25 15.96
N GLN A 245 -17.00 -2.09 16.55
CA GLN A 245 -15.71 -2.22 15.87
C GLN A 245 -15.63 -1.28 14.65
N GLU A 246 -16.12 -0.05 14.81
CA GLU A 246 -16.10 0.98 13.78
C GLU A 246 -15.90 2.39 14.37
N TYR A 247 -15.35 3.31 13.57
CA TYR A 247 -15.38 4.74 13.89
C TYR A 247 -16.80 5.29 13.71
N THR A 248 -17.24 6.20 14.59
CA THR A 248 -18.64 6.65 14.61
C THR A 248 -18.87 8.06 14.09
N ARG A 249 -17.81 8.86 13.94
CA ARG A 249 -17.91 10.26 13.52
C ARG A 249 -17.16 10.46 12.19
N PHE A 250 -17.91 10.80 11.15
CA PHE A 250 -17.41 11.07 9.80
C PHE A 250 -17.81 12.47 9.31
N SER A 251 -17.09 13.00 8.34
CA SER A 251 -17.53 14.16 7.55
C SER A 251 -18.48 13.73 6.44
N GLU A 252 -19.16 14.72 5.83
CA GLU A 252 -19.67 14.54 4.47
C GLU A 252 -18.51 14.30 3.48
N PRO A 253 -18.77 13.66 2.32
CA PRO A 253 -17.75 13.46 1.29
C PRO A 253 -17.18 14.78 0.78
N ALA A 254 -15.89 14.79 0.45
CA ALA A 254 -15.23 15.96 -0.12
C ALA A 254 -15.87 16.36 -1.46
N GLN A 255 -16.25 17.64 -1.58
CA GLN A 255 -16.90 18.27 -2.75
C GLN A 255 -16.05 19.37 -3.37
#